data_AF-A0A080WUN2-F1
#
_entry.id   AF-A0A080WUN2-F1
#
_cell.length_a   1.000
_cell.length_b   1.000
_cell.length_c   1.000
_cell.angle_alpha   90.00
_cell.angle_beta   90.00
_cell.angle_gamma   90.00
#
_symmetry.space_group_name_H-M   'P 1'
#
loop_
_entity.id
_entity.type
_entity.pdbx_description
1 polymer ?
#
loop_
_entity_poly.entity_id
_entity_poly.type
_entity_poly.pdbx_seq_one_letter_code
_entity_poly.pdbx_strand_id
1 'polypeptide(L)' 'MDTPKVEPMAVIGIGCRYPGGIRTVQEFWDAIRNESDMILEVPPDRFNIHAFHNPTSQNKGRINNIRGGFLDDID' A
#
# COMPACT_ATOMS: atom_id res chain seq x y z
N MET A 1 -13.23 -36.06 -21.49
CA MET A 1 -13.35 -34.85 -22.33
C MET A 1 -12.07 -34.07 -22.14
N ASP A 2 -11.36 -33.78 -23.23
CA ASP A 2 -10.14 -32.99 -23.19
C ASP A 2 -10.52 -31.52 -23.01
N THR A 3 -9.97 -30.85 -22.00
CA THR A 3 -10.31 -29.44 -21.73
C THR A 3 -9.49 -28.59 -22.68
N PRO A 4 -10.06 -27.61 -23.40
CA PRO A 4 -9.29 -26.77 -24.31
C PRO A 4 -8.13 -26.10 -23.57
N LYS A 5 -6.91 -26.30 -24.06
CA LYS A 5 -5.72 -25.65 -23.51
C LYS A 5 -5.81 -24.16 -23.83
N VAL A 6 -5.95 -23.33 -22.81
CA VAL A 6 -5.99 -21.88 -22.96
C VAL A 6 -4.58 -21.37 -23.31
N GLU A 7 -4.47 -20.47 -24.28
CA GLU A 7 -3.21 -19.82 -24.63
C GLU A 7 -2.68 -19.00 -23.43
N PRO A 8 -1.42 -19.17 -23.02
CA PRO A 8 -0.85 -18.39 -21.92
C PRO A 8 -0.69 -16.91 -22.29
N MET A 9 -0.97 -16.03 -21.33
CA MET A 9 -0.77 -14.59 -21.47
C MET A 9 0.61 -14.19 -20.94
N ALA A 10 1.41 -13.53 -21.76
CA ALA A 10 2.71 -13.00 -21.36
C ALA A 10 2.57 -11.62 -20.69
N VAL A 11 3.20 -11.44 -19.53
CA VAL A 11 3.39 -10.12 -18.91
C VAL A 11 4.70 -9.54 -19.42
N ILE A 12 4.62 -8.55 -20.31
CA ILE A 12 5.78 -7.96 -20.99
C ILE A 12 6.22 -6.60 -20.41
N GLY A 13 5.55 -6.11 -19.37
CA GLY A 13 5.88 -4.84 -18.74
C GLY A 13 5.30 -4.71 -17.33
N ILE A 14 5.97 -3.93 -16.49
CA ILE A 14 5.58 -3.64 -15.11
C ILE A 14 6.06 -2.23 -14.73
N GLY A 15 5.26 -1.52 -13.92
CA GLY A 15 5.61 -0.25 -13.31
C GLY A 15 4.91 -0.12 -11.96
N CYS A 16 5.47 0.67 -11.05
CA CYS A 16 4.91 0.81 -9.70
C CYS A 16 5.21 2.16 -9.05
N ARG A 17 4.34 2.51 -8.10
CA ARG A 17 4.62 3.42 -6.99
C ARG A 17 4.13 2.74 -5.73
N TYR A 18 4.95 2.71 -4.69
CA TYR A 18 4.63 2.08 -3.41
C TYR A 18 4.99 2.99 -2.23
N PRO A 19 4.46 2.70 -1.03
CA PRO A 19 4.89 3.39 0.19
C PRO A 19 6.41 3.33 0.39
N GLY A 20 6.95 4.26 1.18
CA GLY A 20 8.41 4.37 1.37
C GLY A 20 9.15 5.08 0.23
N GLY A 21 8.42 5.81 -0.65
CA GLY A 21 9.01 6.60 -1.73
C GLY A 21 9.46 5.78 -2.95
N ILE A 22 9.05 4.53 -3.03
CA ILE A 22 9.42 3.59 -4.10
C ILE A 22 8.73 4.01 -5.40
N ARG A 23 9.53 4.24 -6.45
CA ARG A 23 9.11 4.67 -7.78
C ARG A 23 9.56 3.71 -8.89
N THR A 24 10.31 2.67 -8.55
CA THR A 24 10.80 1.68 -9.49
C THR A 24 10.59 0.24 -9.00
N VAL A 25 10.52 -0.68 -9.96
CA VAL A 25 10.39 -2.12 -9.68
C VAL A 25 11.62 -2.67 -8.95
N GLN A 26 12.80 -2.09 -9.21
CA GLN A 26 14.04 -2.45 -8.52
C GLN A 26 13.98 -2.05 -7.04
N GLU A 27 13.60 -0.80 -6.75
CA GLU A 27 13.42 -0.35 -5.36
C GLU A 27 12.36 -1.18 -4.62
N PHE A 28 11.28 -1.57 -5.30
CA PHE A 28 10.27 -2.45 -4.72
C PHE A 28 10.86 -3.83 -4.37
N TRP A 29 11.63 -4.41 -5.28
CA TRP A 29 12.28 -5.69 -5.05
C TRP A 29 13.28 -5.62 -3.89
N ASP A 30 14.06 -4.54 -3.81
CA ASP A 30 15.01 -4.33 -2.73
C ASP A 30 14.30 -4.16 -1.39
N ALA A 31 13.16 -3.46 -1.34
CA ALA A 31 12.35 -3.31 -0.14
C ALA A 31 11.79 -4.66 0.35
N ILE A 32 11.30 -5.51 -0.56
CA ILE A 32 10.86 -6.87 -0.22
C ILE A 32 12.02 -7.69 0.32
N ARG A 33 13.16 -7.69 -0.38
CA ARG A 33 14.35 -8.46 0.00
C ARG A 33 14.89 -8.06 1.37
N ASN A 34 14.78 -6.78 1.71
CA ASN A 34 15.23 -6.21 2.98
C ASN A 34 14.13 -6.21 4.06
N GLU A 35 12.96 -6.81 3.80
CA GLU A 35 11.82 -6.87 4.73
C GLU A 35 11.44 -5.47 5.30
N SER A 36 11.49 -4.45 4.44
CA SER A 36 11.32 -3.06 4.88
C SER A 36 9.88 -2.78 5.34
N ASP A 37 9.71 -2.30 6.58
CA ASP A 37 8.42 -1.78 7.07
C ASP A 37 8.16 -0.38 6.49
N MET A 38 7.21 -0.31 5.56
CA MET A 38 6.80 0.93 4.90
C MET A 38 5.47 1.46 5.44
N ILE A 39 5.02 0.93 6.58
CA ILE A 39 3.81 1.38 7.27
C ILE A 39 4.18 2.57 8.14
N LEU A 40 3.58 3.72 7.86
CA LEU A 40 3.79 4.97 8.57
C LEU A 40 2.49 5.44 9.21
N GLU A 41 2.57 6.42 10.10
CA GLU A 41 1.37 7.14 10.54
C GLU A 41 0.73 7.88 9.35
N VAL A 42 -0.59 8.10 9.40
CA VAL A 42 -1.28 8.91 8.39
C VAL A 42 -0.55 10.24 8.20
N PRO A 43 -0.11 10.59 6.98
CA PRO A 43 0.58 11.85 6.73
C PRO A 43 -0.31 13.04 7.11
N PRO A 44 0.23 14.04 7.85
CA PRO A 44 -0.57 15.12 8.44
C PRO A 44 -1.19 16.07 7.41
N ASP A 45 -0.63 16.08 6.19
CA ASP A 45 -1.13 16.79 5.01
C ASP A 45 -2.36 16.12 4.38
N ARG A 46 -2.67 14.86 4.72
CA ARG A 46 -3.87 14.15 4.21
C ARG A 46 -5.10 14.52 5.03
N PHE A 47 -5.03 14.31 6.35
CA PHE A 47 -6.04 14.71 7.33
C PHE A 47 -5.51 14.49 8.76
N ASN A 48 -6.13 15.14 9.74
CA ASN A 48 -5.80 14.95 11.15
C ASN A 48 -6.36 13.61 11.68
N ILE A 49 -5.57 12.54 11.60
CA ILE A 49 -5.97 11.20 12.09
C ILE A 49 -6.30 11.18 13.58
N HIS A 50 -5.61 11.99 14.40
CA HIS A 50 -5.87 12.02 15.84
C HIS A 50 -7.26 12.57 16.19
N ALA A 51 -7.85 13.41 15.34
CA ALA A 51 -9.23 13.86 15.52
C ALA A 51 -10.25 12.71 15.36
N PHE A 52 -9.91 11.67 14.59
CA PHE A 52 -10.78 10.53 14.30
C PHE A 52 -10.39 9.26 15.05
N HIS A 53 -9.19 9.17 15.61
CA HIS A 53 -8.67 7.97 16.23
C HIS A 53 -9.46 7.59 17.49
N ASN A 54 -9.93 6.34 17.56
CA ASN A 54 -10.46 5.72 18.76
C ASN A 54 -10.03 4.25 18.79
N PRO A 55 -9.21 3.82 19.75
CA PRO A 55 -8.67 2.46 19.78
C PRO A 55 -9.76 1.39 20.03
N THR A 56 -10.97 1.78 20.45
CA THR A 56 -12.10 0.86 20.64
C THR A 56 -13.01 0.86 19.41
N SER A 57 -13.23 -0.33 18.83
CA SER A 57 -14.01 -0.52 17.59
C SER A 57 -15.53 -0.29 17.73
N GLN A 58 -15.99 0.17 18.89
CA GLN A 58 -17.42 0.28 19.20
C GLN A 58 -18.03 1.64 18.81
N ASN A 59 -17.21 2.61 18.43
CA ASN A 59 -17.67 3.95 18.10
C ASN A 59 -17.85 4.12 16.59
N LYS A 60 -19.11 4.29 16.16
CA LYS A 60 -19.45 4.62 14.76
C LYS A 60 -18.73 5.91 14.34
N GLY A 61 -18.17 5.92 13.13
CA GLY A 61 -17.47 7.09 12.57
C GLY A 61 -16.08 7.36 13.15
N ARG A 62 -15.47 6.40 13.86
CA ARG A 62 -14.09 6.50 14.35
C ARG A 62 -13.18 5.49 13.67
N ILE A 63 -11.90 5.82 13.64
CA ILE A 63 -10.85 4.99 13.05
C ILE A 63 -10.04 4.35 14.19
N ASN A 64 -9.82 3.05 14.17
CA ASN A 64 -9.08 2.34 15.22
C ASN A 64 -7.59 2.13 14.92
N ASN A 65 -7.14 2.47 13.70
CA ASN A 65 -5.75 2.37 13.28
C ASN A 65 -5.27 3.74 12.76
N ILE A 66 -4.10 4.17 13.22
CA ILE A 66 -3.46 5.43 12.79
C ILE A 66 -2.36 5.21 11.76
N ARG A 67 -2.04 3.96 11.42
CA ARG A 67 -0.93 3.60 10.54
C ARG A 67 -1.44 2.95 9.24
N GLY A 68 -0.69 3.16 8.16
CA GLY A 68 -0.94 2.60 6.84
C GLY A 68 0.23 2.82 5.89
N GLY A 69 0.14 2.26 4.68
CA GLY A 69 1.09 2.52 3.61
C GLY A 69 0.59 3.66 2.72
N PHE A 70 1.35 4.75 2.61
CA PHE A 70 0.94 5.94 1.87
C PHE A 70 1.93 6.27 0.76
N LEU A 71 1.40 6.69 -0.39
CA LEU A 71 2.21 7.29 -1.45
C LEU A 71 2.58 8.72 -1.07
N ASP A 72 3.81 9.09 -1.44
CA ASP A 72 4.26 10.48 -1.51
C ASP A 72 3.65 11.21 -2.71
N ASP A 73 3.79 12.53 -2.80
CA ASP A 73 3.49 13.36 -3.97
C ASP A 73 2.21 12.93 -4.74
N ILE A 74 1.03 13.10 -4.12
CA ILE A 74 -0.27 12.77 -4.76
C ILE A 74 -1.14 14.00 -5.06
N ASP A 75 -0.66 15.18 -4.69
CA ASP A 75 -1.39 16.45 -4.87
C ASP A 75 -1.43 16.88 -6.34
#